data_AF-A0ABD2X8U3-F1
#
_entry.id   AF-A0ABD2X8U3-F1
#
_cell.length_a   1.000
_cell.length_b   1.000
_cell.length_c   1.000
_cell.angle_alpha   90.00
_cell.angle_beta   90.00
_cell.angle_gamma   90.00
#
_symmetry.space_group_name_H-M   'P 1'
#
loop_
_entity.id
_entity.type
_entity.pdbx_description
1 polymer ?
#
loop_
_entity_poly.entity_id
_entity_poly.type
_entity_poly.pdbx_seq_one_letter_code
_entity_poly.pdbx_strand_id
1 'polypeptide(L)'
;MHPQNNIKILQWNARRFINKFEFINNAQEYDVIVILESWLKPNHNFHIRGFNTVRYDRPYDKDAVTRYQQFTELIRSSIEKSIPNYKANSRPQWKNKTPKKYKTCIWWNEDCSRAVRRCKASLKSLKFRCNLQSFIEYKKLMAEAKRTLINTKRNSFREYCSSINRLTNISDKWKKINIFGNSLKRPLSITNNKPLTESSIKCIEELCEESDLTLKNNHTKDLLSSYDICDPYSFSLEEFDHVINSVKLRSAPGLDKINYEIIYRLPEFFKRTLLDILNDIYATGILPTDWNQYAVCFIPKDNGKVRPISLASCILKLLEKMINSRLVWWLETNKQLSNTQFCF
;
A
#
# COMPACT_ATOMS: atom_id res chain seq x y z
N MET A 1 58.93 13.05 38.44
CA MET A 1 57.54 12.61 38.22
C MET A 1 56.87 13.66 37.36
N HIS A 2 56.65 13.40 36.07
CA HIS A 2 55.89 14.32 35.23
C HIS A 2 54.43 14.30 35.71
N PRO A 3 53.79 15.46 35.95
CA PRO A 3 52.37 15.49 36.25
C PRO A 3 51.63 14.91 35.04
N GLN A 4 50.89 13.81 35.26
CA GLN A 4 49.94 13.34 34.26
C GLN A 4 48.83 14.38 34.19
N ASN A 5 48.90 15.26 33.19
CA ASN A 5 47.79 16.14 32.85
C ASN A 5 46.63 15.26 32.36
N ASN A 6 45.65 15.03 33.24
CA ASN A 6 44.41 14.37 32.89
C ASN A 6 43.58 15.30 32.00
N ILE A 7 43.50 14.98 30.71
CA ILE A 7 42.63 15.67 29.76
C ILE A 7 41.18 15.27 30.03
N LYS A 8 40.31 16.24 30.31
CA LYS A 8 38.87 16.05 30.46
C LYS A 8 38.17 16.24 29.12
N ILE A 9 37.48 15.21 28.67
CA ILE A 9 36.77 15.21 27.37
C ILE A 9 35.26 15.09 27.61
N LEU A 10 34.48 16.02 27.04
CA LEU A 10 33.03 15.95 26.96
C LEU A 10 32.62 15.45 25.57
N GLN A 11 32.00 14.27 25.48
CA GLN A 11 31.37 13.81 24.25
C GLN A 11 29.86 13.92 24.38
N TRP A 12 29.24 14.69 23.47
CA TRP A 12 27.81 14.91 23.46
C TRP A 12 27.22 14.64 22.08
N ASN A 13 26.27 13.71 22.01
CA ASN A 13 25.40 13.54 20.86
C ASN A 13 24.22 14.51 20.99
N ALA A 14 24.43 15.73 20.50
CA ALA A 14 23.44 16.78 20.53
C ALA A 14 22.41 16.57 19.41
N ARG A 15 21.15 16.84 19.75
CA ARG A 15 20.04 16.90 18.78
C ARG A 15 19.41 18.28 18.93
N ARG A 16 19.51 19.11 17.88
CA ARG A 16 19.14 20.54 17.89
C ARG A 16 19.97 21.37 18.87
N PHE A 17 21.29 21.26 18.74
CA PHE A 17 22.30 21.95 19.55
C PHE A 17 21.99 23.42 19.86
N ILE A 18 21.54 24.19 18.86
CA ILE A 18 21.23 25.62 19.01
C ILE A 18 20.23 25.89 20.16
N ASN A 19 19.22 25.02 20.32
CA ASN A 19 18.18 25.20 21.35
C ASN A 19 18.65 24.77 22.75
N LYS A 20 19.85 24.18 22.84
CA LYS A 20 20.44 23.65 24.06
C LYS A 20 21.79 24.29 24.35
N PHE A 21 22.07 25.44 23.71
CA PHE A 21 23.35 26.13 23.83
C PHE A 21 23.65 26.52 25.30
N GLU A 22 22.61 26.81 26.08
CA GLU A 22 22.74 27.15 27.50
C GLU A 22 23.32 26.02 28.36
N PHE A 23 23.20 24.75 27.95
CA PHE A 23 23.78 23.60 28.67
C PHE A 23 25.32 23.59 28.65
N ILE A 24 25.93 24.38 27.78
CA ILE A 24 27.38 24.51 27.63
C ILE A 24 27.96 25.71 28.42
N ASN A 25 27.13 26.48 29.14
CA ASN A 25 27.64 27.60 29.94
C ASN A 25 28.66 27.18 31.03
N ASN A 26 28.67 25.90 31.43
CA ASN A 26 29.66 25.33 32.37
C ASN A 26 30.78 24.53 31.69
N ALA A 27 30.95 24.67 30.37
CA ALA A 27 31.88 23.85 29.61
C ALA A 27 33.37 24.13 29.87
N GLN A 28 33.69 25.18 30.65
CA GLN A 28 35.07 25.54 31.02
C GLN A 28 35.78 24.48 31.88
N GLU A 29 35.07 23.48 32.39
CA GLU A 29 35.67 22.36 33.13
C GLU A 29 36.37 21.32 32.22
N TYR A 30 36.12 21.35 30.91
CA TYR A 30 36.62 20.38 29.95
C TYR A 30 37.74 20.95 29.09
N ASP A 31 38.71 20.13 28.71
CA ASP A 31 39.78 20.50 27.79
C ASP A 31 39.37 20.31 26.33
N VAL A 32 38.53 19.31 26.05
CA VAL A 32 38.03 18.98 24.70
C VAL A 32 36.54 18.70 24.75
N ILE A 33 35.80 19.29 23.80
CA ILE A 33 34.36 19.05 23.64
C ILE A 33 34.11 18.51 22.23
N VAL A 34 33.56 17.30 22.16
CA VAL A 34 33.16 16.64 20.92
C VAL A 34 31.65 16.64 20.83
N ILE A 35 31.12 17.46 19.93
CA ILE A 35 29.69 17.58 19.68
C ILE A 35 29.37 16.85 18.37
N LEU A 36 28.63 15.76 18.47
CA LEU A 36 27.99 15.12 17.33
C LEU A 36 26.61 15.72 17.19
N GLU A 37 26.36 16.49 16.13
CA GLU A 37 25.08 17.13 15.86
C GLU A 37 24.60 16.76 14.44
N SER A 38 23.32 16.42 14.33
CA SER A 38 22.72 15.97 13.06
C SER A 38 21.89 17.05 12.36
N TRP A 39 21.50 18.12 13.06
CA TRP A 39 20.57 19.15 12.58
C TRP A 39 21.20 20.54 12.42
N LEU A 40 22.50 20.68 12.67
CA LEU A 40 23.20 21.94 12.49
C LEU A 40 23.43 22.21 11.00
N LYS A 41 22.78 23.23 10.46
CA LYS A 41 22.92 23.61 9.05
C LYS A 41 24.36 24.09 8.74
N PRO A 42 24.87 23.91 7.51
CA PRO A 42 26.21 24.36 7.10
C PRO A 42 26.43 25.87 7.30
N ASN A 43 25.37 26.65 7.13
CA ASN A 43 25.39 28.11 7.27
C ASN A 43 25.26 28.60 8.72
N HIS A 44 25.01 27.72 9.69
CA HIS A 44 24.91 28.08 11.10
C HIS A 44 26.23 27.77 11.81
N ASN A 45 26.98 28.82 12.13
CA ASN A 45 28.17 28.72 12.96
C ASN A 45 27.81 28.99 14.42
N PHE A 46 28.51 28.30 15.33
CA PHE A 46 28.42 28.56 16.76
C PHE A 46 29.82 28.62 17.34
N HIS A 47 29.98 29.39 18.40
CA HIS A 47 31.26 29.56 19.07
C HIS A 47 31.07 29.38 20.57
N ILE A 48 31.85 28.48 21.17
CA ILE A 48 31.85 28.27 22.61
C ILE A 48 32.99 29.11 23.16
N ARG A 49 32.66 30.07 24.05
CA ARG A 49 33.64 30.98 24.62
C ARG A 49 34.76 30.20 25.33
N GLY A 50 36.01 30.48 24.96
CA GLY A 50 37.19 29.84 25.55
C GLY A 50 37.68 28.59 24.81
N PHE A 51 37.00 28.17 23.75
CA PHE A 51 37.41 27.03 22.92
C PHE A 51 37.70 27.46 21.49
N ASN A 52 38.64 26.79 20.83
CA ASN A 52 38.80 26.87 19.39
C ASN A 52 37.82 25.89 18.72
N THR A 53 36.85 26.40 17.96
CA THR A 53 35.84 25.56 17.31
C THR A 53 36.38 25.01 15.99
N VAL A 54 36.47 23.69 15.88
CA VAL A 54 36.74 23.01 14.61
C VAL A 54 35.46 22.29 14.17
N ARG A 55 34.95 22.67 12.99
CA ARG A 55 33.76 22.06 12.39
C ARG A 55 34.20 21.10 11.28
N TYR A 56 33.78 19.84 11.41
CA TYR A 56 33.95 18.85 10.37
C TYR A 56 32.56 18.37 9.94
N ASP A 57 32.02 19.00 8.91
CA ASP A 57 30.78 18.52 8.32
C ASP A 57 31.04 17.20 7.60
N ARG A 58 30.07 16.30 7.73
CA ARG A 58 30.05 15.08 6.93
C ARG A 58 30.08 15.51 5.45
N PRO A 59 30.87 14.87 4.56
CA PRO A 59 30.95 15.23 3.13
C PRO A 59 29.64 14.93 2.33
N TYR A 60 28.50 14.91 3.01
CA TYR A 60 27.15 14.70 2.50
C TYR A 60 26.55 16.02 1.97
N ASP A 61 27.30 16.77 1.17
CA ASP A 61 26.85 17.97 0.45
C ASP A 61 25.84 17.68 -0.68
N LYS A 62 25.23 16.49 -0.67
CA LYS A 62 24.14 16.13 -1.56
C LYS A 62 22.84 16.40 -0.84
N ASP A 63 22.05 17.31 -1.39
CA ASP A 63 20.69 17.61 -0.95
C ASP A 63 19.86 16.33 -0.80
N ALA A 64 18.80 16.38 0.01
CA ALA A 64 18.00 15.20 0.35
C ALA A 64 17.45 14.48 -0.89
N VAL A 65 17.17 15.20 -1.98
CA VAL A 65 16.71 14.63 -3.24
C VAL A 65 17.83 13.84 -3.91
N THR A 66 19.05 14.39 -3.98
CA THR A 66 20.18 13.66 -4.54
C THR A 66 20.48 12.38 -3.73
N ARG A 67 20.42 12.43 -2.40
CA ARG A 67 20.57 11.22 -1.57
C ARG A 67 19.47 10.19 -1.82
N TYR A 68 18.22 10.65 -1.96
CA TYR A 68 17.11 9.79 -2.33
C TYR A 68 17.34 9.09 -3.68
N GLN A 69 17.78 9.83 -4.70
CA GLN A 69 18.09 9.27 -6.02
C GLN A 69 19.21 8.23 -5.97
N GLN A 70 20.28 8.50 -5.23
CA GLN A 70 21.36 7.52 -5.05
C GLN A 70 20.88 6.27 -4.32
N PHE A 71 20.02 6.44 -3.31
CA PHE A 71 19.44 5.33 -2.55
C PHE A 71 18.55 4.44 -3.43
N THR A 72 17.66 5.03 -4.23
CA THR A 72 16.78 4.28 -5.13
C THR A 72 17.57 3.60 -6.25
N GLU A 73 18.60 4.26 -6.79
CA GLU A 73 19.47 3.67 -7.81
C GLU A 73 20.29 2.49 -7.25
N LEU A 74 20.77 2.59 -6.01
CA LEU A 74 21.44 1.48 -5.33
C LEU A 74 20.51 0.28 -5.16
N ILE A 75 19.24 0.50 -4.79
CA ILE A 75 18.24 -0.56 -4.72
C ILE A 75 18.00 -1.17 -6.11
N ARG A 76 17.79 -0.35 -7.14
CA ARG A 76 17.51 -0.83 -8.50
C ARG A 76 18.68 -1.63 -9.07
N SER A 77 19.89 -1.10 -9.00
CA SER A 77 21.10 -1.80 -9.45
C SER A 77 21.32 -3.11 -8.70
N SER A 78 20.99 -3.16 -7.40
CA SER A 78 21.05 -4.41 -6.61
C SER A 78 20.00 -5.43 -7.05
N ILE A 79 18.78 -4.98 -7.36
CA ILE A 79 17.71 -5.82 -7.88
C ILE A 79 18.12 -6.39 -9.25
N GLU A 80 18.62 -5.55 -10.16
CA GLU A 80 19.04 -5.96 -11.49
C GLU A 80 20.18 -6.98 -11.45
N LYS A 81 21.15 -6.81 -10.54
CA LYS A 81 22.23 -7.80 -10.31
C LYS A 81 21.72 -9.12 -9.70
N SER A 82 20.68 -9.05 -8.88
CA SER A 82 20.15 -10.22 -8.16
C SER A 82 19.15 -11.04 -8.98
N ILE A 83 18.53 -10.45 -10.01
CA ILE A 83 17.62 -11.14 -10.91
C ILE A 83 18.46 -11.90 -11.94
N PRO A 84 18.36 -13.25 -12.02
CA PRO A 84 19.02 -14.01 -13.07
C PRO A 84 18.64 -13.47 -14.44
N ASN A 85 19.62 -13.32 -15.33
CA ASN A 85 19.41 -12.80 -16.67
C ASN A 85 18.64 -13.84 -17.52
N TYR A 86 17.32 -13.93 -17.31
CA TYR A 86 16.48 -14.81 -18.09
C TYR A 86 16.43 -14.28 -19.51
N LYS A 87 16.95 -15.05 -20.49
CA LYS A 87 16.64 -14.80 -21.90
C LYS A 87 15.12 -14.65 -22.02
N ALA A 88 14.63 -13.76 -22.88
CA ALA A 88 13.18 -13.48 -22.99
C ALA A 88 12.33 -14.75 -23.16
N ASN A 89 12.89 -15.79 -23.79
CA ASN A 89 12.27 -17.09 -24.03
C ASN A 89 12.51 -18.13 -22.91
N SER A 90 13.32 -17.81 -21.90
CA SER A 90 13.67 -18.64 -20.75
C SER A 90 12.99 -18.18 -19.46
N ARG A 91 12.05 -17.22 -19.53
CA ARG A 91 11.17 -16.96 -18.38
C ARG A 91 10.60 -18.32 -17.97
N PRO A 92 10.81 -18.79 -16.73
CA PRO A 92 10.12 -19.98 -16.28
C PRO A 92 8.66 -19.72 -16.59
N GLN A 93 8.02 -20.57 -17.41
CA GLN A 93 6.57 -20.57 -17.44
C GLN A 93 6.20 -20.82 -15.98
N TRP A 94 5.81 -19.75 -15.28
CA TRP A 94 5.17 -19.86 -14.00
C TRP A 94 4.02 -20.79 -14.32
N LYS A 95 4.15 -22.07 -13.92
CA LYS A 95 3.07 -23.03 -14.07
C LYS A 95 1.94 -22.32 -13.40
N ASN A 96 1.00 -21.77 -14.19
CA ASN A 96 -0.17 -21.10 -13.67
C ASN A 96 -0.66 -22.09 -12.63
N LYS A 97 -0.56 -21.75 -11.34
CA LYS A 97 -1.00 -22.65 -10.27
C LYS A 97 -2.40 -23.00 -10.73
N THR A 98 -2.59 -24.25 -11.16
CA THR A 98 -3.86 -24.65 -11.76
C THR A 98 -4.88 -24.20 -10.74
N PRO A 99 -5.75 -23.23 -11.09
CA PRO A 99 -6.56 -22.55 -10.10
C PRO A 99 -7.22 -23.68 -9.32
N LYS A 100 -6.99 -23.71 -7.98
CA LYS A 100 -7.54 -24.77 -7.13
C LYS A 100 -8.96 -24.95 -7.60
N LYS A 101 -9.29 -26.12 -8.17
CA LYS A 101 -10.63 -26.39 -8.70
C LYS A 101 -11.56 -26.35 -7.50
N TYR A 102 -12.08 -25.17 -7.19
CA TYR A 102 -13.15 -25.02 -6.24
C TYR A 102 -14.30 -25.88 -6.77
N LYS A 103 -14.96 -26.64 -5.90
CA LYS A 103 -16.17 -27.37 -6.28
C LYS A 103 -17.10 -26.34 -6.95
N THR A 104 -17.33 -26.52 -8.25
CA THR A 104 -18.09 -25.60 -9.11
C THR A 104 -19.54 -25.46 -8.66
N CYS A 105 -19.97 -26.31 -7.73
CA CYS A 105 -21.24 -26.23 -7.06
C CYS A 105 -21.11 -26.85 -5.66
N ILE A 106 -21.06 -26.02 -4.61
CA ILE A 106 -20.91 -26.48 -3.20
C ILE A 106 -22.14 -27.27 -2.74
N TRP A 107 -23.33 -26.93 -3.25
CA TRP A 107 -24.60 -27.52 -2.85
C TRP A 107 -25.03 -28.74 -3.69
N TRP A 108 -24.25 -29.13 -4.71
CA TRP A 108 -24.58 -30.29 -5.55
C TRP A 108 -24.15 -31.59 -4.88
N ASN A 109 -25.08 -32.54 -4.75
CA ASN A 109 -24.84 -33.86 -4.16
C ASN A 109 -25.29 -35.00 -5.10
N GLU A 110 -25.14 -36.26 -4.65
CA GLU A 110 -25.50 -37.43 -5.47
C GLU A 110 -27.01 -37.49 -5.77
N ASP A 111 -27.88 -36.96 -4.92
CA ASP A 111 -29.32 -36.90 -5.18
C ASP A 111 -29.65 -35.96 -6.33
N CYS A 112 -28.95 -34.83 -6.43
CA CYS A 112 -29.03 -33.93 -7.58
C CYS A 112 -28.59 -34.65 -8.87
N SER A 113 -27.45 -35.35 -8.82
CA SER A 113 -26.95 -36.16 -9.94
C SER A 113 -27.96 -37.22 -10.38
N ARG A 114 -28.53 -37.96 -9.42
CA ARG A 114 -29.50 -39.03 -9.64
C ARG A 114 -30.79 -38.50 -10.26
N ALA A 115 -31.36 -37.43 -9.70
CA ALA A 115 -32.62 -36.86 -10.18
C ALA A 115 -32.47 -36.30 -11.62
N VAL A 116 -31.36 -35.63 -11.92
CA VAL A 116 -31.06 -35.16 -13.28
C VAL A 116 -30.80 -36.31 -14.24
N ARG A 117 -30.10 -37.37 -13.81
CA ARG A 117 -29.86 -38.57 -14.63
C ARG A 117 -31.18 -39.26 -14.99
N ARG A 118 -32.09 -39.43 -14.02
CA ARG A 118 -33.43 -40.01 -14.24
C ARG A 118 -34.26 -39.16 -15.21
N CYS A 119 -34.28 -37.85 -15.01
CA CYS A 119 -34.98 -36.92 -15.91
C CYS A 119 -34.41 -36.94 -17.34
N LYS A 120 -33.09 -37.03 -17.50
CA LYS A 120 -32.45 -37.20 -18.82
C LYS A 120 -32.78 -38.55 -19.46
N ALA A 121 -32.81 -39.62 -18.68
CA ALA A 121 -33.18 -40.95 -19.17
C ALA A 121 -34.64 -40.98 -19.65
N SER A 122 -35.58 -40.40 -18.89
CA SER A 122 -36.99 -40.33 -19.31
C SER A 122 -37.21 -39.41 -20.51
N LEU A 123 -36.45 -38.32 -20.64
CA LEU A 123 -36.45 -37.51 -21.85
C LEU A 123 -36.00 -38.31 -23.08
N LYS A 124 -34.98 -39.16 -22.93
CA LYS A 124 -34.50 -40.03 -24.01
C LYS A 124 -35.57 -41.07 -24.39
N SER A 125 -36.22 -41.67 -23.39
CA SER A 125 -37.33 -42.62 -23.62
C SER A 125 -38.54 -41.96 -24.29
N LEU A 126 -38.89 -40.73 -23.89
CA LEU A 126 -39.96 -39.95 -24.53
C LEU A 126 -39.65 -39.69 -26.00
N LYS A 127 -38.42 -39.26 -26.32
CA LYS A 127 -37.99 -39.01 -27.71
C LYS A 127 -38.03 -40.26 -28.59
N PHE A 128 -37.91 -41.45 -27.99
CA PHE A 128 -37.93 -42.73 -28.71
C PHE A 128 -39.34 -43.29 -28.85
N ARG A 129 -40.13 -43.32 -27.77
CA ARG A 129 -41.46 -43.97 -27.74
C ARG A 129 -42.61 -43.06 -28.15
N CYS A 130 -42.45 -41.74 -28.06
CA CYS A 130 -43.41 -40.71 -28.49
C CYS A 130 -44.88 -40.97 -28.10
N ASN A 131 -45.15 -41.33 -26.83
CA ASN A 131 -46.50 -41.59 -26.34
C ASN A 131 -46.83 -40.80 -25.06
N LEU A 132 -48.13 -40.70 -24.76
CA LEU A 132 -48.66 -39.92 -23.63
C LEU A 132 -48.10 -40.38 -22.29
N GLN A 133 -47.96 -41.69 -22.09
CA GLN A 133 -47.44 -42.25 -20.84
C GLN A 133 -45.99 -41.84 -20.58
N SER A 134 -45.14 -41.90 -21.61
CA SER A 134 -43.73 -41.47 -21.53
C SER A 134 -43.61 -39.96 -21.30
N PHE A 135 -44.58 -39.17 -21.81
CA PHE A 135 -44.63 -37.72 -21.59
C PHE A 135 -45.00 -37.38 -20.15
N ILE A 136 -46.01 -38.05 -19.59
CA ILE A 136 -46.43 -37.89 -18.19
C ILE A 136 -45.27 -38.26 -17.25
N GLU A 137 -44.57 -39.37 -17.52
CA GLU A 137 -43.43 -39.81 -16.73
C GLU A 137 -42.27 -38.80 -16.77
N TYR A 138 -41.93 -38.27 -17.94
CA TYR A 138 -40.93 -37.22 -18.08
C TYR A 138 -41.31 -35.96 -17.27
N LYS A 139 -42.57 -35.52 -17.34
CA LYS A 139 -43.05 -34.36 -16.58
C LYS A 139 -42.95 -34.57 -15.06
N LYS A 140 -43.30 -35.77 -14.57
CA LYS A 140 -43.14 -36.14 -13.15
C LYS A 140 -41.67 -36.07 -12.71
N LEU A 141 -40.77 -36.71 -13.48
CA LEU A 141 -39.34 -36.72 -13.17
C LEU A 141 -38.67 -35.35 -13.31
N MET A 142 -39.16 -34.50 -14.21
CA MET A 142 -38.72 -33.11 -14.32
C MET A 142 -39.13 -32.29 -13.09
N ALA A 143 -40.37 -32.45 -12.61
CA ALA A 143 -40.83 -31.80 -11.39
C ALA A 143 -40.07 -32.28 -10.15
N GLU A 144 -39.82 -33.58 -10.04
CA GLU A 144 -38.99 -34.18 -8.99
C GLU A 144 -37.56 -33.61 -9.02
N ALA A 145 -36.90 -33.61 -10.19
CA ALA A 145 -35.56 -33.05 -10.33
C ALA A 145 -35.49 -31.57 -9.94
N LYS A 146 -36.47 -30.77 -10.36
CA LYS A 146 -36.56 -29.35 -9.99
C LYS A 146 -36.71 -29.18 -8.47
N ARG A 147 -37.60 -29.96 -7.84
CA ARG A 147 -37.83 -29.92 -6.39
C ARG A 147 -36.57 -30.32 -5.62
N THR A 148 -35.90 -31.39 -6.03
CA THR A 148 -34.65 -31.86 -5.42
C THR A 148 -33.58 -30.77 -5.51
N LEU A 149 -33.32 -30.20 -6.69
CA LEU A 149 -32.30 -29.15 -6.85
C LEU A 149 -32.59 -27.92 -5.97
N ILE A 150 -33.84 -27.46 -5.92
CA ILE A 150 -34.23 -26.29 -5.09
C ILE A 150 -34.05 -26.60 -3.60
N ASN A 151 -34.50 -27.77 -3.15
CA ASN A 151 -34.40 -28.16 -1.74
C ASN A 151 -32.94 -28.35 -1.32
N THR A 152 -32.13 -29.05 -2.10
CA THR A 152 -30.71 -29.26 -1.80
C THR A 152 -29.95 -27.93 -1.75
N LYS A 153 -30.20 -27.04 -2.71
CA LYS A 153 -29.60 -25.70 -2.71
C LYS A 153 -29.98 -24.89 -1.46
N ARG A 154 -31.27 -24.90 -1.08
CA ARG A 154 -31.76 -24.20 0.11
C ARG A 154 -31.18 -24.77 1.39
N ASN A 155 -31.14 -26.10 1.55
CA ASN A 155 -30.61 -26.75 2.74
C ASN A 155 -29.12 -26.49 2.91
N SER A 156 -28.34 -26.64 1.84
CA SER A 156 -26.91 -26.33 1.85
C SER A 156 -26.61 -24.85 2.17
N PHE A 157 -27.47 -23.92 1.71
CA PHE A 157 -27.34 -22.52 2.08
C PHE A 157 -27.64 -22.28 3.56
N ARG A 158 -28.67 -22.92 4.13
CA ARG A 158 -28.97 -22.83 5.57
C ARG A 158 -27.82 -23.38 6.41
N GLU A 159 -27.33 -24.58 6.08
CA GLU A 159 -26.16 -25.19 6.75
C GLU A 159 -24.95 -24.25 6.72
N TYR A 160 -24.71 -23.61 5.58
CA TYR A 160 -23.66 -22.62 5.46
C TYR A 160 -23.88 -21.42 6.38
N CYS A 161 -25.08 -20.81 6.37
CA CYS A 161 -25.40 -19.69 7.26
C CYS A 161 -25.20 -20.06 8.74
N SER A 162 -25.59 -21.27 9.15
CA SER A 162 -25.39 -21.79 10.50
C SER A 162 -23.91 -21.98 10.86
N SER A 163 -23.03 -22.19 9.88
CA SER A 163 -21.58 -22.33 10.10
C SER A 163 -20.82 -21.00 10.25
N ILE A 164 -21.49 -19.85 10.01
CA ILE A 164 -20.87 -18.53 10.08
C ILE A 164 -20.69 -18.11 11.54
N ASN A 165 -19.46 -17.75 11.92
CA ASN A 165 -19.14 -17.26 13.27
C ASN A 165 -18.18 -16.04 13.23
N ARG A 166 -17.81 -15.50 14.39
CA ARG A 166 -16.91 -14.32 14.48
C ARG A 166 -15.50 -14.55 13.87
N LEU A 167 -15.07 -15.80 13.73
CA LEU A 167 -13.77 -16.18 13.19
C LEU A 167 -13.78 -16.41 11.67
N THR A 168 -14.97 -16.44 11.04
CA THR A 168 -15.04 -16.62 9.59
C THR A 168 -14.57 -15.38 8.84
N ASN A 169 -13.57 -15.58 7.98
CA ASN A 169 -12.97 -14.53 7.16
C ASN A 169 -14.01 -13.90 6.21
N ILE A 170 -14.09 -12.55 6.21
CA ILE A 170 -15.02 -11.77 5.35
C ILE A 170 -14.87 -12.11 3.86
N SER A 171 -13.64 -12.30 3.39
CA SER A 171 -13.38 -12.68 1.99
C SER A 171 -13.98 -14.04 1.66
N ASP A 172 -13.94 -14.99 2.59
CA ASP A 172 -14.51 -16.32 2.38
C ASP A 172 -16.03 -16.30 2.50
N LYS A 173 -16.60 -15.39 3.32
CA LYS A 173 -18.05 -15.14 3.34
C LYS A 173 -18.57 -14.71 1.98
N TRP A 174 -17.99 -13.66 1.42
CA TRP A 174 -18.38 -13.11 0.13
C TRP A 174 -18.16 -14.10 -1.02
N LYS A 175 -17.06 -14.87 -0.99
CA LYS A 175 -16.83 -15.94 -1.99
C LYS A 175 -17.93 -16.98 -1.98
N LYS A 176 -18.32 -17.51 -0.80
CA LYS A 176 -19.38 -18.52 -0.71
C LYS A 176 -20.75 -17.95 -1.12
N ILE A 177 -21.08 -16.72 -0.72
CA ILE A 177 -22.30 -16.03 -1.16
C ILE A 177 -22.37 -15.94 -2.69
N ASN A 178 -21.27 -15.54 -3.33
CA ASN A 178 -21.19 -15.46 -4.80
C ASN A 178 -21.35 -16.81 -5.50
N ILE A 179 -20.91 -17.91 -4.87
CA ILE A 179 -21.12 -19.28 -5.38
C ILE A 179 -22.60 -19.68 -5.31
N PHE A 180 -23.32 -19.33 -4.23
CA PHE A 180 -24.76 -19.58 -4.12
C PHE A 180 -25.61 -18.69 -5.06
N GLY A 181 -25.15 -17.47 -5.33
CA GLY A 181 -25.81 -16.47 -6.18
C GLY A 181 -25.71 -16.73 -7.69
N ASN A 182 -24.91 -17.70 -8.15
CA ASN A 182 -24.62 -17.94 -9.56
C ASN A 182 -24.06 -16.71 -10.30
N SER A 183 -22.79 -16.38 -10.07
CA SER A 183 -21.95 -15.82 -11.14
C SER A 183 -20.48 -16.16 -10.87
N LEU A 184 -20.04 -17.34 -11.28
CA LEU A 184 -18.66 -17.46 -11.72
C LEU A 184 -18.56 -16.66 -13.02
N LYS A 185 -18.41 -15.33 -12.92
CA LYS A 185 -17.94 -14.52 -14.05
C LYS A 185 -16.68 -15.23 -14.53
N ARG A 186 -16.67 -15.71 -15.79
CA ARG A 186 -15.42 -16.17 -16.40
C ARG A 186 -14.40 -15.04 -16.17
N PRO A 187 -13.18 -15.33 -15.70
CA PRO A 187 -12.17 -14.29 -15.65
C PRO A 187 -12.07 -13.72 -17.06
N LEU A 188 -12.35 -12.41 -17.19
CA LEU A 188 -12.10 -11.68 -18.42
C LEU A 188 -10.66 -11.99 -18.79
N SER A 189 -10.45 -12.58 -19.98
CA SER A 189 -9.10 -12.74 -20.49
C SER A 189 -8.50 -11.36 -20.62
N ILE A 190 -7.56 -11.04 -19.73
CA ILE A 190 -6.68 -9.90 -19.86
C ILE A 190 -5.78 -10.25 -21.04
N THR A 191 -6.21 -9.87 -22.24
CA THR A 191 -5.34 -9.85 -23.41
C THR A 191 -4.40 -8.68 -23.21
N ASN A 192 -3.16 -8.98 -22.83
CA ASN A 192 -2.08 -8.00 -22.82
C ASN A 192 -1.96 -7.41 -24.24
N ASN A 193 -1.97 -6.07 -24.32
CA ASN A 193 -1.91 -5.24 -25.53
C ASN A 193 -3.23 -5.04 -26.29
N LYS A 194 -4.28 -4.60 -25.60
CA LYS A 194 -5.32 -3.81 -26.30
C LYS A 194 -4.86 -2.35 -26.37
N PRO A 195 -5.00 -1.66 -27.52
CA PRO A 195 -4.84 -0.21 -27.59
C PRO A 195 -5.74 0.47 -26.56
N LEU A 196 -5.38 1.70 -26.14
CA LEU A 196 -6.25 2.49 -25.25
C LEU A 196 -7.66 2.50 -25.85
N THR A 197 -8.65 2.13 -25.06
CA THR A 197 -10.04 2.19 -25.51
C THR A 197 -10.45 3.65 -25.67
N GLU A 198 -11.41 3.92 -26.53
CA GLU A 198 -12.00 5.24 -26.72
C GLU A 198 -12.46 5.87 -25.38
N SER A 199 -12.97 5.03 -24.47
CA SER A 199 -13.32 5.44 -23.10
C SER A 199 -12.14 5.87 -22.24
N SER A 200 -10.94 5.33 -22.46
CA SER A 200 -9.71 5.77 -21.79
C SER A 200 -9.20 7.09 -22.34
N ILE A 201 -9.28 7.30 -23.66
CA ILE A 201 -8.88 8.55 -24.31
C ILE A 201 -9.77 9.69 -23.81
N LYS A 202 -11.09 9.49 -23.86
CA LYS A 202 -12.05 10.46 -23.32
C LYS A 202 -11.80 10.80 -21.84
N CYS A 203 -11.45 9.81 -21.03
CA CYS A 203 -11.12 10.04 -19.62
C CYS A 203 -9.83 10.85 -19.44
N ILE A 204 -8.85 10.73 -20.34
CA ILE A 204 -7.62 11.54 -20.29
C ILE A 204 -7.94 12.97 -20.66
N GLU A 205 -8.72 13.19 -21.71
CA GLU A 205 -9.17 14.52 -22.13
C GLU A 205 -9.92 15.22 -20.99
N GLU A 206 -10.88 14.55 -20.35
CA GLU A 206 -11.62 15.07 -19.17
C GLU A 206 -10.70 15.39 -17.96
N LEU A 207 -9.57 14.69 -17.79
CA LEU A 207 -8.63 14.94 -16.71
C LEU A 207 -7.63 16.07 -17.02
N CYS A 208 -7.33 16.27 -18.30
CA CYS A 208 -6.36 17.24 -18.79
C CYS A 208 -7.00 18.56 -19.22
N GLU A 209 -8.32 18.65 -19.28
CA GLU A 209 -9.00 19.94 -19.35
C GLU A 209 -8.59 20.79 -18.14
N GLU A 210 -7.82 21.84 -18.41
CA GLU A 210 -7.49 22.87 -17.43
C GLU A 210 -8.79 23.50 -16.95
N SER A 211 -9.30 23.01 -15.82
CA SER A 211 -10.12 23.87 -14.99
C SER A 211 -9.19 24.97 -14.48
N ASP A 212 -9.53 26.22 -14.80
CA ASP A 212 -8.95 27.44 -14.21
C ASP A 212 -9.08 27.40 -12.69
N LEU A 213 -8.30 26.54 -12.02
CA LEU A 213 -8.15 26.51 -10.58
C LEU A 213 -7.13 27.57 -10.21
N THR A 214 -7.44 28.81 -10.55
CA THR A 214 -6.99 29.97 -9.78
C THR A 214 -7.67 29.92 -8.42
N LEU A 215 -7.26 28.95 -7.60
CA LEU A 215 -7.53 28.96 -6.18
C LEU A 215 -6.93 30.26 -5.64
N LYS A 216 -7.80 31.25 -5.43
CA LYS A 216 -7.47 32.51 -4.76
C LYS A 216 -6.95 32.16 -3.36
N ASN A 217 -5.63 32.00 -3.25
CA ASN A 217 -4.86 31.73 -2.03
C ASN A 217 -4.85 32.94 -1.09
N ASN A 218 -6.02 33.54 -0.82
CA ASN A 218 -6.13 34.74 -0.01
C ASN A 218 -6.52 34.44 1.45
N HIS A 219 -6.87 33.20 1.81
CA HIS A 219 -7.34 32.84 3.16
C HIS A 219 -6.48 31.84 3.94
N THR A 220 -5.38 31.32 3.37
CA THR A 220 -4.61 30.25 4.02
C THR A 220 -3.41 30.75 4.85
N LYS A 221 -2.96 31.99 4.67
CA LYS A 221 -1.80 32.52 5.41
C LYS A 221 -2.11 32.91 6.86
N ASP A 222 -3.34 33.32 7.18
CA ASP A 222 -3.68 33.85 8.51
C ASP A 222 -4.11 32.77 9.53
N LEU A 223 -4.44 31.55 9.09
CA LEU A 223 -4.91 30.47 9.99
C LEU A 223 -3.79 29.54 10.50
N LEU A 224 -2.57 29.65 9.97
CA LEU A 224 -1.47 28.74 10.28
C LEU A 224 -0.64 29.17 11.51
N SER A 225 -0.90 30.35 12.08
CA SER A 225 -0.12 30.88 13.21
C SER A 225 -0.60 30.41 14.58
N SER A 226 -1.79 29.80 14.68
CA SER A 226 -2.45 29.50 15.96
C SER A 226 -2.58 28.02 16.31
N TYR A 227 -2.17 27.11 15.43
CA TYR A 227 -2.21 25.67 15.70
C TYR A 227 -0.83 25.04 15.56
N ASP A 228 -0.32 24.45 16.65
CA ASP A 228 0.72 23.42 16.62
C ASP A 228 0.11 22.14 16.00
N ILE A 229 -0.10 22.17 14.67
CA ILE A 229 -0.85 21.16 13.92
C ILE A 229 -0.16 19.79 13.94
N CYS A 230 1.15 19.76 14.17
CA CYS A 230 1.88 18.52 14.40
C CYS A 230 3.26 18.93 14.86
N ASP A 231 3.76 18.33 15.94
CA ASP A 231 5.10 18.66 16.42
C ASP A 231 6.11 18.44 15.27
N PRO A 232 6.91 19.45 14.88
CA PRO A 232 7.81 19.40 13.72
C PRO A 232 9.04 18.48 13.96
N TYR A 233 8.86 17.43 14.75
CA TYR A 233 9.89 16.44 15.00
C TYR A 233 10.02 15.49 13.82
N SER A 234 11.25 15.02 13.63
CA SER A 234 11.57 13.92 12.73
C SER A 234 10.73 12.68 13.09
N PHE A 235 10.38 11.89 12.09
CA PHE A 235 9.84 10.55 12.28
C PHE A 235 10.86 9.64 12.94
N SER A 236 10.37 8.80 13.85
CA SER A 236 11.17 7.76 14.50
C SER A 236 11.18 6.47 13.68
N LEU A 237 12.10 5.56 14.01
CA LEU A 237 12.14 4.24 13.35
C LEU A 237 10.92 3.40 13.71
N GLU A 238 10.37 3.58 14.91
CA GLU A 238 9.15 2.93 15.37
C GLU A 238 7.94 3.37 14.55
N GLU A 239 7.82 4.67 14.22
CA GLU A 239 6.77 5.16 13.32
C GLU A 239 6.91 4.57 11.91
N PHE A 240 8.13 4.58 11.38
CA PHE A 240 8.44 3.96 10.09
C PHE A 240 8.07 2.47 10.06
N ASP A 241 8.50 1.71 11.07
CA ASP A 241 8.24 0.28 11.16
C ASP A 241 6.75 -0.01 11.41
N HIS A 242 6.04 0.82 12.19
CA HIS A 242 4.60 0.71 12.34
C HIS A 242 3.89 0.82 10.98
N VAL A 243 4.24 1.84 10.20
CA VAL A 243 3.63 2.04 8.88
C VAL A 243 3.99 0.91 7.92
N ILE A 244 5.26 0.52 7.78
CA ILE A 244 5.64 -0.54 6.83
C ILE A 244 5.05 -1.90 7.19
N ASN A 245 4.78 -2.17 8.48
CA ASN A 245 4.08 -3.38 8.92
C ASN A 245 2.57 -3.34 8.63
N SER A 246 1.98 -2.14 8.51
CA SER A 246 0.54 -1.97 8.25
C SER A 246 0.16 -2.08 6.76
N VAL A 247 1.12 -1.86 5.85
CA VAL A 247 0.82 -1.78 4.41
C VAL A 247 0.65 -3.15 3.75
N LYS A 248 -0.13 -3.18 2.67
CA LYS A 248 -0.26 -4.37 1.81
C LYS A 248 1.04 -4.54 1.00
N LEU A 249 1.90 -5.47 1.42
CA LEU A 249 3.23 -5.70 0.83
C LEU A 249 3.23 -5.91 -0.70
N ARG A 250 2.20 -6.58 -1.23
CA ARG A 250 2.05 -6.88 -2.67
C ARG A 250 1.36 -5.78 -3.47
N SER A 251 1.38 -4.55 -2.99
CA SER A 251 0.87 -3.41 -3.76
C SER A 251 1.77 -3.14 -4.97
N ALA A 252 1.18 -2.64 -6.05
CA ALA A 252 1.93 -2.27 -7.25
C ALA A 252 2.89 -1.09 -6.94
N PRO A 253 4.14 -1.16 -7.44
CA PRO A 253 5.09 -0.06 -7.32
C PRO A 253 4.74 1.10 -8.26
N GLY A 254 5.39 2.25 -8.04
CA GLY A 254 5.38 3.36 -9.00
C GLY A 254 6.38 3.15 -10.13
N LEU A 255 6.76 4.24 -10.80
CA LEU A 255 7.74 4.24 -11.91
C LEU A 255 9.15 3.81 -11.46
N ASP A 256 9.47 4.02 -10.18
CA ASP A 256 10.70 3.58 -9.53
C ASP A 256 10.83 2.05 -9.42
N LYS A 257 9.74 1.30 -9.64
CA LYS A 257 9.65 -0.17 -9.52
C LYS A 257 10.01 -0.70 -8.11
N ILE A 258 10.01 0.15 -7.09
CA ILE A 258 10.26 -0.24 -5.70
C ILE A 258 8.90 -0.43 -5.02
N ASN A 259 8.60 -1.66 -4.59
CA ASN A 259 7.36 -1.98 -3.88
C ASN A 259 7.59 -2.05 -2.35
N TYR A 260 6.51 -2.14 -1.58
CA TYR A 260 6.60 -2.24 -0.12
C TYR A 260 7.31 -3.51 0.36
N GLU A 261 7.25 -4.61 -0.39
CA GLU A 261 7.98 -5.83 -0.03
C GLU A 261 9.50 -5.64 -0.05
N ILE A 262 10.03 -4.88 -1.00
CA ILE A 262 11.45 -4.51 -1.03
C ILE A 262 11.80 -3.68 0.20
N ILE A 263 11.04 -2.62 0.48
CA ILE A 263 11.28 -1.72 1.62
C ILE A 263 11.21 -2.49 2.95
N TYR A 264 10.20 -3.36 3.11
CA TYR A 264 10.01 -4.19 4.28
C TYR A 264 11.21 -5.10 4.57
N ARG A 265 11.83 -5.65 3.52
CA ARG A 265 12.97 -6.58 3.60
C ARG A 265 14.33 -5.89 3.66
N LEU A 266 14.39 -4.56 3.59
CA LEU A 266 15.67 -3.84 3.71
C LEU A 266 16.32 -4.15 5.07
N PRO A 267 17.66 -4.34 5.11
CA PRO A 267 18.39 -4.38 6.37
C PRO A 267 18.13 -3.13 7.21
N GLU A 268 18.18 -3.26 8.53
CA GLU A 268 17.85 -2.16 9.45
C GLU A 268 18.68 -0.90 9.17
N PHE A 269 19.96 -1.05 8.83
CA PHE A 269 20.83 0.06 8.43
C PHE A 269 20.27 0.86 7.24
N PHE A 270 19.76 0.17 6.20
CA PHE A 270 19.16 0.82 5.03
C PHE A 270 17.80 1.44 5.36
N LYS A 271 17.02 0.84 6.27
CA LYS A 271 15.78 1.47 6.76
C LYS A 271 16.06 2.78 7.49
N ARG A 272 17.07 2.80 8.38
CA ARG A 272 17.53 4.01 9.07
C ARG A 272 18.00 5.08 8.10
N THR A 273 18.80 4.69 7.10
CA THR A 273 19.26 5.62 6.06
C THR A 273 18.09 6.21 5.25
N LEU A 274 17.11 5.37 4.88
CA LEU A 274 15.91 5.85 4.20
C LEU A 274 15.10 6.81 5.08
N LEU A 275 14.93 6.49 6.37
CA LEU A 275 14.25 7.34 7.33
C LEU A 275 14.93 8.71 7.47
N ASP A 276 16.26 8.74 7.54
CA ASP A 276 17.03 9.99 7.60
C ASP A 276 16.77 10.84 6.36
N ILE A 277 16.80 10.23 5.16
CA ILE A 277 16.46 10.92 3.90
C ILE A 277 15.02 11.45 3.93
N LEU A 278 14.06 10.65 4.38
CA LEU A 278 12.65 11.06 4.47
C LEU A 278 12.44 12.20 5.47
N ASN A 279 13.16 12.19 6.59
CA ASN A 279 13.13 13.25 7.57
C ASN A 279 13.69 14.56 7.03
N ASP A 280 14.74 14.49 6.22
CA ASP A 280 15.31 15.68 5.58
C ASP A 280 14.37 16.23 4.49
N ILE A 281 13.74 15.36 3.69
CA ILE A 281 12.70 15.76 2.73
C ILE A 281 11.52 16.42 3.45
N TYR A 282 11.06 15.82 4.56
CA TYR A 282 9.96 16.36 5.37
C TYR A 282 10.32 17.72 5.99
N ALA A 283 11.53 17.88 6.52
CA ALA A 283 11.98 19.12 7.15
C ALA A 283 12.24 20.25 6.15
N THR A 284 12.71 19.93 4.93
CA THR A 284 12.98 20.93 3.89
C THR A 284 11.76 21.25 3.02
N GLY A 285 10.80 20.34 2.90
CA GLY A 285 9.69 20.45 1.97
C GLY A 285 10.10 20.30 0.50
N ILE A 286 11.36 19.96 0.22
CA ILE A 286 11.87 19.79 -1.15
C ILE A 286 11.65 18.35 -1.56
N LEU A 287 10.66 18.13 -2.42
CA LEU A 287 10.25 16.79 -2.87
C LEU A 287 11.07 16.33 -4.09
N PRO A 288 11.43 15.03 -4.18
CA PRO A 288 11.95 14.45 -5.40
C PRO A 288 11.02 14.64 -6.60
N THR A 289 11.55 15.00 -7.75
CA THR A 289 10.78 15.23 -8.99
C THR A 289 9.96 14.00 -9.40
N ASP A 290 10.51 12.81 -9.17
CA ASP A 290 9.90 11.53 -9.54
C ASP A 290 8.61 11.26 -8.75
N TRP A 291 8.42 11.91 -7.60
CA TRP A 291 7.20 11.80 -6.81
C TRP A 291 6.01 12.50 -7.46
N ASN A 292 6.25 13.40 -8.42
CA ASN A 292 5.20 14.03 -9.22
C ASN A 292 4.87 13.23 -10.49
N GLN A 293 5.50 12.08 -10.71
CA GLN A 293 5.29 11.25 -11.90
C GLN A 293 4.56 9.96 -11.53
N TYR A 294 3.46 9.68 -12.23
CA TYR A 294 2.57 8.57 -11.93
C TYR A 294 2.32 7.72 -13.19
N ALA A 295 2.33 6.39 -13.02
CA ALA A 295 1.76 5.51 -14.04
C ALA A 295 0.24 5.41 -13.81
N VAL A 296 -0.56 5.81 -14.80
CA VAL A 296 -2.03 5.75 -14.70
C VAL A 296 -2.55 4.46 -15.34
N CYS A 297 -3.30 3.68 -14.57
CA CYS A 297 -3.96 2.47 -15.02
C CYS A 297 -5.47 2.66 -15.07
N PHE A 298 -6.09 2.34 -16.21
CA PHE A 298 -7.54 2.45 -16.39
C PHE A 298 -8.23 1.12 -16.05
N ILE A 299 -9.03 1.11 -14.98
CA ILE A 299 -9.83 -0.06 -14.58
C ILE A 299 -11.25 0.07 -15.14
N PRO A 300 -11.76 -0.90 -15.92
CA PRO A 300 -13.10 -0.84 -16.47
C PRO A 300 -14.18 -0.90 -15.39
N LYS A 301 -15.26 -0.11 -15.57
CA LYS A 301 -16.51 -0.18 -14.82
C LYS A 301 -17.56 -0.98 -15.60
N ASP A 302 -18.61 -1.43 -14.90
CA ASP A 302 -19.71 -2.19 -15.53
C ASP A 302 -20.52 -1.36 -16.56
N ASN A 303 -20.43 -0.02 -16.53
CA ASN A 303 -21.15 0.89 -17.44
C ASN A 303 -20.33 1.35 -18.66
N GLY A 304 -19.24 0.65 -18.99
CA GLY A 304 -18.36 1.02 -20.11
C GLY A 304 -17.45 2.22 -19.84
N LYS A 305 -17.57 2.90 -18.69
CA LYS A 305 -16.61 3.93 -18.25
C LYS A 305 -15.38 3.28 -17.61
N VAL A 306 -14.32 4.06 -17.42
CA VAL A 306 -13.10 3.63 -16.73
C VAL A 306 -12.91 4.36 -15.40
N ARG A 307 -12.09 3.79 -14.51
CA ARG A 307 -11.52 4.45 -13.32
C ARG A 307 -10.02 4.63 -13.56
N PRO A 308 -9.50 5.86 -13.65
CA PRO A 308 -8.06 6.08 -13.61
C PRO A 308 -7.54 5.77 -12.20
N ILE A 309 -6.45 5.02 -12.10
CA ILE A 309 -5.73 4.78 -10.84
C ILE A 309 -4.26 5.14 -11.05
N SER A 310 -3.78 6.11 -10.28
CA SER A 310 -2.40 6.55 -10.29
C SER A 310 -1.54 5.66 -9.39
N LEU A 311 -0.47 5.10 -9.95
CA LEU A 311 0.53 4.33 -9.23
C LEU A 311 1.64 5.26 -8.75
N ALA A 312 1.48 5.77 -7.53
CA ALA A 312 2.49 6.57 -6.84
C ALA A 312 3.65 5.71 -6.32
N SER A 313 4.84 6.33 -6.16
CA SER A 313 5.99 5.71 -5.49
C SER A 313 5.59 5.13 -4.12
N CYS A 314 6.04 3.91 -3.83
CA CYS A 314 5.82 3.32 -2.50
C CYS A 314 6.57 4.06 -1.39
N ILE A 315 7.70 4.70 -1.71
CA ILE A 315 8.45 5.49 -0.72
C ILE A 315 7.70 6.78 -0.39
N LEU A 316 7.17 7.48 -1.41
CA LEU A 316 6.27 8.63 -1.19
C LEU A 316 5.09 8.27 -0.30
N LYS A 317 4.35 7.21 -0.66
CA LYS A 317 3.19 6.75 0.11
C LYS A 317 3.54 6.33 1.53
N LEU A 318 4.78 5.92 1.78
CA LEU A 318 5.25 5.61 3.13
C LEU A 318 5.35 6.89 3.98
N LEU A 319 5.94 7.95 3.43
CA LEU A 319 5.99 9.26 4.07
C LEU A 319 4.59 9.84 4.30
N GLU A 320 3.74 9.83 3.29
CA GLU A 320 2.34 10.29 3.40
C GLU A 320 1.59 9.56 4.51
N LYS A 321 1.82 8.25 4.67
CA LYS A 321 1.19 7.46 5.72
C LYS A 321 1.71 7.83 7.11
N MET A 322 3.01 8.07 7.27
CA MET A 322 3.56 8.54 8.55
C MET A 322 2.96 9.90 8.93
N ILE A 323 2.87 10.83 7.97
CA ILE A 323 2.20 12.14 8.15
C ILE A 323 0.73 11.94 8.53
N ASN A 324 0.00 11.11 7.77
CA ASN A 324 -1.41 10.85 8.00
C ASN A 324 -1.66 10.23 9.39
N SER A 325 -0.81 9.32 9.85
CA SER A 325 -0.89 8.75 11.20
C SER A 325 -0.82 9.83 12.28
N ARG A 326 0.08 10.80 12.13
CA ARG A 326 0.17 11.92 13.08
C ARG A 326 -1.02 12.87 13.00
N LEU A 327 -1.49 13.18 11.79
CA LEU A 327 -2.64 14.06 11.57
C LEU A 327 -3.92 13.45 12.15
N VAL A 328 -4.18 12.16 11.89
CA VAL A 328 -5.34 11.45 12.46
C VAL A 328 -5.27 11.44 13.98
N TRP A 329 -4.11 11.12 14.56
CA TRP A 329 -3.92 11.16 16.01
C TRP A 329 -4.23 12.55 16.59
N TRP A 330 -3.75 13.62 15.95
CA TRP A 330 -4.01 14.99 16.40
C TRP A 330 -5.49 15.36 16.27
N LEU A 331 -6.15 15.02 15.15
CA LEU A 331 -7.57 15.28 14.91
C LEU A 331 -8.46 14.56 15.92
N GLU A 332 -8.17 13.31 16.23
CA GLU A 332 -8.89 12.51 17.22
C GLU A 332 -8.68 13.04 18.64
N THR A 333 -7.43 13.33 19.01
CA THR A 333 -7.06 13.84 20.35
C THR A 333 -7.72 15.18 20.64
N ASN A 334 -7.77 16.06 19.63
CA ASN A 334 -8.40 17.37 19.74
C ASN A 334 -9.89 17.38 19.39
N LYS A 335 -10.51 16.20 19.16
CA LYS A 335 -11.94 16.04 18.83
C LYS A 335 -12.40 16.93 17.66
N GLN A 336 -11.55 17.08 16.65
CA GLN A 336 -11.83 17.89 15.47
C GLN A 336 -12.67 17.15 14.43
N LEU A 337 -12.85 15.83 14.59
CA LEU A 337 -13.71 15.01 13.73
C LEU A 337 -15.16 15.06 14.22
N SER A 338 -16.10 15.23 13.28
CA SER A 338 -17.53 15.15 13.60
C SER A 338 -17.92 13.73 13.98
N ASN A 339 -18.78 13.59 14.99
CA ASN A 339 -19.39 12.30 15.39
C ASN A 339 -20.27 11.67 14.29
N THR A 340 -20.58 12.43 13.22
CA THR A 340 -21.36 11.97 12.07
C THR A 340 -20.51 11.70 10.82
N GLN A 341 -19.18 11.79 10.92
CA GLN A 341 -18.27 11.46 9.82
C GLN A 341 -17.95 9.95 9.84
N PHE A 342 -18.39 9.24 8.80
CA PHE A 342 -18.26 7.78 8.70
C PHE A 342 -17.34 7.30 7.56
N CYS A 343 -17.00 8.18 6.62
CA CYS A 343 -16.08 7.93 5.51
C CYS A 343 -14.91 8.93 5.58
N PHE A 344 -13.76 8.51 5.03
CA PHE A 344 -12.47 9.22 5.08
C PHE A 344 -12.60 10.74 4.98
#